data_AF-A0A7C3NAT3-F1
#
_entry.id   AF-A0A7C3NAT3-F1
#
_cell.length_a   1.000
_cell.length_b   1.000
_cell.length_c   1.000
_cell.angle_alpha   90.00
_cell.angle_beta   90.00
_cell.angle_gamma   90.00
#
_symmetry.space_group_name_H-M   'P 1'
#
loop_
_entity.id
_entity.type
_entity.pdbx_description
1 polymer ?
#
loop_
_entity_poly.entity_id
_entity_poly.type
_entity_poly.pdbx_seq_one_letter_code
_entity_poly.pdbx_strand_id
1 'polypeptide(L)'
;MRLFLLVVLAIASVWDAFTTVYGTIRILGNAPLQILASLLFSALIFGFVLNTRTIMKWHSGFISGITKFFWFVAVSYDLFTSWIGNSALILRARDMEATTVIILIGLTLLVTASPILLSAFWQSRAFSSQDAEMRRA
;
A
#
# COMPACT_ATOMS: atom_id res chain seq x y z
N MET A 1 8.54 -20.28 -8.02
CA MET A 1 7.27 -19.78 -7.43
C MET A 1 7.45 -18.58 -6.49
N ARG A 2 8.31 -18.63 -5.46
CA ARG A 2 8.45 -17.52 -4.50
C ARG A 2 9.02 -16.21 -5.08
N LEU A 3 10.04 -16.28 -5.93
CA LEU A 3 10.59 -15.09 -6.60
C LEU A 3 9.55 -14.41 -7.50
N PHE A 4 8.80 -15.21 -8.25
CA PHE A 4 7.70 -14.74 -9.08
C PHE A 4 6.67 -13.95 -8.24
N LEU A 5 6.24 -14.48 -7.09
CA LEU A 5 5.32 -13.77 -6.19
C LEU A 5 5.88 -12.44 -5.68
N LEU A 6 7.16 -12.39 -5.31
CA LEU A 6 7.81 -11.14 -4.88
C LEU A 6 7.81 -10.10 -6.00
N VAL A 7 8.11 -10.51 -7.23
CA VAL A 7 8.10 -9.61 -8.39
C VAL A 7 6.69 -9.09 -8.67
N VAL A 8 5.68 -9.96 -8.67
CA VAL A 8 4.28 -9.58 -8.88
C VAL A 8 3.81 -8.62 -7.79
N LEU A 9 4.09 -8.91 -6.51
CA LEU A 9 3.72 -8.05 -5.40
C LEU A 9 4.45 -6.70 -5.45
N ALA A 10 5.73 -6.70 -5.85
CA ALA A 10 6.49 -5.46 -6.02
C ALA A 10 5.90 -4.58 -7.11
N ILE A 11 5.54 -5.16 -8.27
CA ILE A 11 4.89 -4.42 -9.36
C ILE A 11 3.53 -3.88 -8.90
N ALA A 12 2.72 -4.70 -8.24
CA ALA A 12 1.44 -4.26 -7.69
C ALA A 12 1.60 -3.15 -6.63
N SER A 13 2.64 -3.23 -5.80
CA SER A 13 2.96 -2.20 -4.80
C SER A 13 3.38 -0.88 -5.43
N VAL A 14 4.11 -0.93 -6.55
CA VAL A 14 4.45 0.27 -7.33
C VAL A 14 3.20 0.86 -7.98
N TRP A 15 2.31 0.02 -8.50
CA TRP A 15 1.03 0.48 -9.03
C TRP A 15 0.17 1.15 -7.95
N ASP A 16 0.10 0.58 -6.76
CA ASP A 16 -0.60 1.13 -5.59
C ASP A 16 -0.06 2.51 -5.20
N ALA A 17 1.26 2.65 -5.06
CA ALA A 17 1.88 3.95 -4.81
C ALA A 17 1.56 4.96 -5.93
N PHE A 18 1.55 4.54 -7.19
CA PHE A 18 1.19 5.39 -8.30
C PHE A 18 -0.28 5.84 -8.26
N THR A 19 -1.22 4.93 -7.95
CA THR A 19 -2.63 5.28 -7.80
C THR A 19 -2.86 6.20 -6.61
N THR A 20 -2.05 6.08 -5.55
CA THR A 20 -2.08 6.99 -4.40
C THR A 20 -1.56 8.39 -4.75
N VAL A 21 -0.47 8.52 -5.50
CA VAL A 21 -0.05 9.82 -6.07
C VAL A 21 -1.16 10.41 -6.94
N TYR A 22 -1.69 9.63 -7.88
CA TYR A 22 -2.73 10.10 -8.80
C TYR A 22 -3.99 10.55 -8.05
N GLY A 23 -4.49 9.73 -7.12
CA GLY A 23 -5.66 10.05 -6.30
C GLY A 23 -5.44 11.31 -5.46
N THR A 24 -4.24 11.48 -4.89
CA THR A 24 -3.89 12.68 -4.12
C THR A 24 -3.86 13.93 -5.00
N ILE A 25 -3.31 13.85 -6.22
CA ILE A 25 -3.34 14.95 -7.20
C ILE A 25 -4.79 15.30 -7.57
N ARG A 26 -5.66 14.30 -7.70
CA ARG A 26 -7.10 14.52 -7.98
C ARG A 26 -7.83 15.24 -6.84
N ILE A 27 -7.36 15.06 -5.60
CA ILE A 27 -7.94 15.69 -4.41
C ILE A 27 -7.37 17.10 -4.20
N LEU A 28 -6.04 17.25 -4.25
CA LEU A 28 -5.35 18.49 -3.92
C LEU A 28 -5.27 19.47 -5.11
N GLY A 29 -5.24 18.96 -6.34
CA GLY A 29 -5.04 19.73 -7.57
C GLY A 29 -3.69 19.46 -8.23
N ASN A 30 -3.47 20.11 -9.38
CA ASN A 30 -2.35 19.86 -10.29
C ASN A 30 -1.30 21.00 -10.31
N ALA A 31 -1.34 21.94 -9.36
CA ALA A 31 -0.27 22.93 -9.24
C ALA A 31 1.07 22.25 -8.85
N PRO A 32 2.23 22.80 -9.24
CA PRO A 32 3.52 22.16 -8.96
C PRO A 32 3.76 21.81 -7.48
N LEU A 33 3.36 22.68 -6.56
CA LEU A 33 3.48 22.44 -5.13
C LEU A 33 2.53 21.33 -4.63
N GLN A 34 1.33 21.22 -5.21
CA GLN A 34 0.36 20.18 -4.90
C GLN A 34 0.81 18.81 -5.41
N ILE A 35 1.45 18.77 -6.59
CA ILE A 35 2.08 17.55 -7.12
C ILE A 35 3.21 17.10 -6.21
N LEU A 36 4.09 18.01 -5.80
CA LEU A 36 5.17 17.69 -4.85
C LEU A 36 4.62 17.18 -3.52
N ALA A 37 3.60 17.84 -2.97
CA ALA A 37 2.92 17.40 -1.75
C ALA A 37 2.30 16.01 -1.92
N SER A 38 1.69 15.73 -3.08
CA SER A 38 1.10 14.42 -3.40
C SER A 38 2.14 13.31 -3.46
N LEU A 39 3.31 13.58 -4.04
CA LEU A 39 4.43 12.64 -4.07
C LEU A 39 4.94 12.34 -2.65
N LEU A 40 5.16 13.37 -1.84
CA LEU A 40 5.63 13.23 -0.46
C LEU A 40 4.62 12.48 0.41
N PHE A 41 3.33 12.83 0.27
CA PHE A 41 2.26 12.17 1.01
C PHE A 41 2.12 10.71 0.60
N SER A 42 2.15 10.41 -0.70
CA SER A 42 2.14 9.03 -1.18
C SER A 42 3.34 8.22 -0.69
N ALA A 43 4.54 8.81 -0.65
CA ALA A 43 5.72 8.14 -0.11
C ALA A 43 5.56 7.82 1.39
N LEU A 44 4.96 8.74 2.15
CA LEU A 44 4.65 8.54 3.56
C LEU A 44 3.64 7.41 3.76
N ILE A 45 2.52 7.44 3.04
CA ILE A 45 1.47 6.41 3.08
C ILE A 45 2.07 5.04 2.72
N PHE A 46 2.79 4.98 1.59
CA PHE A 46 3.45 3.76 1.15
C PHE A 46 4.43 3.23 2.20
N GLY A 47 5.21 4.10 2.85
CA GLY A 47 6.11 3.74 3.94
C GLY A 47 5.39 3.13 5.14
N PHE A 48 4.23 3.66 5.53
CA PHE A 48 3.39 3.09 6.59
C PHE A 48 2.87 1.70 6.19
N VAL A 49 2.31 1.56 4.98
CA VAL A 49 1.70 0.30 4.52
C VAL A 49 2.77 -0.78 4.30
N LEU A 50 3.94 -0.43 3.75
CA LEU A 50 5.06 -1.37 3.59
C LEU A 50 5.68 -1.80 4.94
N ASN A 51 5.54 -1.01 6.00
CA ASN A 51 6.00 -1.35 7.35
C ASN A 51 4.92 -2.02 8.23
N THR A 52 3.81 -2.48 7.64
CA THR A 52 2.68 -3.10 8.37
C THR A 52 3.14 -4.15 9.39
N ARG A 53 4.01 -5.10 9.01
CA ARG A 53 4.41 -6.18 9.92
C ARG A 53 5.20 -5.68 11.13
N THR A 54 6.07 -4.68 10.94
CA THR A 54 6.83 -4.04 12.03
C THR A 54 5.89 -3.30 12.97
N ILE A 55 4.96 -2.50 12.42
CA ILE A 55 3.99 -1.72 13.19
C ILE A 55 3.06 -2.64 14.01
N MET A 56 2.59 -3.74 13.42
CA MET A 56 1.70 -4.68 14.10
C MET A 56 2.37 -5.43 15.24
N LYS A 57 3.65 -5.77 15.08
CA LYS A 57 4.44 -6.48 16.09
C LYS A 57 5.02 -5.57 17.19
N TRP A 58 4.94 -4.25 17.03
CA TRP A 58 5.45 -3.32 18.03
C TRP A 58 4.76 -3.54 19.37
N HIS A 59 5.56 -3.58 20.45
CA HIS A 59 5.11 -3.74 21.83
C HIS A 59 3.97 -2.80 22.22
N SER A 60 3.15 -3.20 23.20
CA SER A 60 2.04 -2.38 23.71
C SER A 60 2.53 -1.09 24.37
N GLY A 61 1.77 -0.01 24.21
CA GLY A 61 2.06 1.31 24.76
C GLY A 61 1.35 2.41 23.97
N PHE A 62 1.31 3.62 24.52
CA PHE A 62 0.63 4.77 23.90
C PHE A 62 1.13 5.06 22.47
N ILE A 63 2.45 5.10 22.28
CA ILE A 63 3.08 5.34 20.96
C ILE A 63 2.68 4.24 19.97
N SER A 64 2.67 2.97 20.39
CA SER A 64 2.25 1.84 19.54
C SER A 64 0.79 1.97 19.12
N GLY A 65 -0.09 2.38 20.04
CA GLY A 65 -1.50 2.68 19.73
C GLY A 65 -1.64 3.77 18.68
N ILE A 66 -0.92 4.89 18.84
CA ILE A 66 -0.91 6.00 17.87
C ILE A 66 -0.39 5.54 16.51
N THR A 67 0.72 4.80 16.46
CA THR A 67 1.30 4.33 15.20
C THR A 67 0.35 3.39 14.46
N LYS A 68 -0.36 2.50 15.18
CA LYS A 68 -1.38 1.62 14.60
C LYS A 68 -2.60 2.40 14.09
N PHE A 69 -3.00 3.46 14.80
CA PHE A 69 -4.04 4.36 14.33
C PHE A 69 -3.62 5.08 13.04
N PHE A 70 -2.42 5.67 12.98
CA PHE A 70 -1.93 6.31 11.75
C PHE A 70 -1.75 5.32 10.60
N TRP A 71 -1.30 4.10 10.88
CA TRP A 71 -1.28 3.02 9.88
C TRP A 71 -2.68 2.73 9.34
N PHE A 72 -3.69 2.65 10.21
CA PHE A 72 -5.07 2.41 9.77
C PHE A 72 -5.60 3.56 8.91
N VAL A 73 -5.31 4.80 9.30
CA VAL A 73 -5.61 5.99 8.48
C VAL A 73 -4.90 5.91 7.13
N ALA A 74 -3.63 5.48 7.11
CA ALA A 74 -2.87 5.35 5.88
C ALA A 74 -3.48 4.30 4.93
N VAL A 75 -3.83 3.12 5.44
CA VAL A 75 -4.52 2.07 4.65
C VAL A 75 -5.87 2.56 4.13
N SER A 76 -6.63 3.28 4.96
CA SER A 76 -7.95 3.81 4.57
C SER A 76 -7.83 4.86 3.46
N TYR A 77 -6.83 5.75 3.58
CA TYR A 77 -6.53 6.74 2.56
C TYR A 77 -6.07 6.09 1.26
N ASP A 78 -5.18 5.11 1.36
CA ASP A 78 -4.67 4.36 0.23
C ASP A 78 -5.78 3.62 -0.55
N LEU A 79 -6.70 2.95 0.16
CA LEU A 79 -7.90 2.35 -0.45
C LEU A 79 -8.73 3.38 -1.23
N PHE A 80 -8.92 4.56 -0.66
CA PHE A 80 -9.69 5.63 -1.28
C PHE A 80 -9.00 6.18 -2.53
N THR A 81 -7.70 6.44 -2.47
CA THR A 81 -6.95 6.92 -3.63
C THR A 81 -6.78 5.86 -4.71
N SER A 82 -6.60 4.59 -4.32
CA SER A 82 -6.58 3.45 -5.24
C SER A 82 -7.93 3.24 -5.91
N TRP A 83 -9.06 3.48 -5.23
CA TRP A 83 -10.38 3.54 -5.87
C TRP A 83 -10.46 4.62 -6.96
N ILE A 84 -10.04 5.85 -6.65
CA ILE A 84 -10.01 6.96 -7.62
C ILE A 84 -9.10 6.63 -8.80
N GLY A 85 -7.90 6.11 -8.54
CA GLY A 85 -6.93 5.75 -9.56
C GLY A 85 -7.44 4.64 -10.48
N ASN A 86 -7.89 3.52 -9.91
CA ASN A 86 -8.33 2.36 -10.69
C ASN A 86 -9.61 2.65 -11.49
N SER A 87 -10.57 3.38 -10.91
CA SER A 87 -11.79 3.77 -11.63
C SER A 87 -11.49 4.67 -12.84
N ALA A 88 -10.57 5.62 -12.69
CA ALA A 88 -10.20 6.55 -13.75
C ALA A 88 -9.28 5.93 -14.82
N LEU A 89 -8.30 5.13 -14.39
CA LEU A 89 -7.20 4.68 -15.27
C LEU A 89 -7.44 3.31 -15.90
N ILE A 90 -8.08 2.38 -15.18
CA ILE A 90 -8.35 1.02 -15.67
C ILE A 90 -9.73 0.97 -16.32
N LEU A 91 -10.76 1.36 -15.56
CA LEU A 91 -12.15 1.17 -16.00
C LEU A 91 -12.68 2.35 -16.82
N ARG A 92 -12.00 3.50 -16.81
CA ARG A 92 -12.41 4.75 -17.46
C ARG A 92 -13.89 5.07 -17.23
N ALA A 93 -14.37 4.73 -16.04
CA ALA A 93 -15.79 4.61 -15.78
C ALA A 93 -16.44 6.00 -15.77
N ARG A 94 -17.34 6.24 -16.74
CA ARG A 94 -18.28 7.38 -16.71
C ARG A 94 -19.60 6.97 -16.07
N ASP A 95 -20.07 5.75 -16.37
CA ASP A 95 -21.26 5.13 -15.79
C ASP A 95 -20.90 3.72 -15.31
N MET A 96 -20.97 3.47 -13.99
CA MET A 96 -20.59 2.17 -13.42
C MET A 96 -21.81 1.27 -13.22
N GLU A 97 -21.94 0.26 -14.09
CA GLU A 97 -22.82 -0.88 -13.83
C GLU A 97 -22.33 -1.70 -12.62
N ALA A 98 -23.24 -2.45 -11.99
CA ALA A 98 -22.93 -3.23 -10.78
C ALA A 98 -21.72 -4.18 -10.95
N THR A 99 -21.58 -4.81 -12.12
CA THR A 99 -20.44 -5.68 -12.44
C THR A 99 -19.11 -4.93 -12.43
N THR A 100 -19.09 -3.71 -12.99
CA THR A 100 -17.91 -2.83 -13.02
C THR A 100 -17.50 -2.41 -11.61
N VAL A 101 -18.47 -2.14 -10.74
CA VAL A 101 -18.23 -1.83 -9.32
C VAL A 101 -17.59 -3.01 -8.59
N ILE A 102 -18.09 -4.23 -8.81
CA ILE A 102 -17.52 -5.44 -8.18
C ILE A 102 -16.06 -5.65 -8.60
N ILE A 103 -15.77 -5.50 -9.90
CA ILE A 103 -14.40 -5.59 -10.43
C ILE A 103 -13.51 -4.53 -9.80
N LEU A 104 -14.00 -3.29 -9.68
CA LEU A 104 -13.26 -2.19 -9.06
C LEU A 104 -12.94 -2.47 -7.59
N ILE A 105 -13.90 -2.98 -6.82
CA ILE A 105 -13.67 -3.38 -5.42
C ILE A 105 -12.55 -4.42 -5.36
N GLY A 106 -12.63 -5.47 -6.18
CA GLY A 106 -11.62 -6.53 -6.22
C GLY A 106 -10.23 -6.00 -6.58
N LEU A 107 -10.13 -5.15 -7.59
CA LEU A 107 -8.87 -4.53 -8.00
C LEU A 107 -8.29 -3.64 -6.91
N THR A 108 -9.08 -2.74 -6.33
CA THR A 108 -8.63 -1.83 -5.28
C THR A 108 -8.14 -2.58 -4.06
N LEU A 109 -8.88 -3.60 -3.60
CA LEU A 109 -8.45 -4.42 -2.46
C LEU A 109 -7.16 -5.18 -2.75
N LEU A 110 -7.00 -5.75 -3.96
CA LEU A 110 -5.80 -6.50 -4.33
C LEU A 110 -4.57 -5.60 -4.45
N VAL A 111 -4.75 -4.41 -5.04
CA VAL A 111 -3.69 -3.41 -5.21
C VAL A 111 -3.23 -2.87 -3.85
N THR A 112 -4.14 -2.40 -3.00
CA THR A 112 -3.80 -1.90 -1.64
C THR A 112 -3.27 -3.00 -0.71
N ALA A 113 -3.71 -4.24 -0.85
CA ALA A 113 -3.15 -5.35 -0.08
C ALA A 113 -1.71 -5.69 -0.48
N SER A 114 -1.27 -5.33 -1.69
CA SER A 114 0.02 -5.74 -2.23
C SER A 114 1.24 -5.27 -1.44
N PRO A 115 1.39 -4.00 -1.00
CA PRO A 115 2.49 -3.59 -0.12
C PRO A 115 2.46 -4.27 1.25
N ILE A 116 1.27 -4.56 1.79
CA ILE A 116 1.11 -5.30 3.05
C ILE A 116 1.62 -6.73 2.90
N LEU A 117 1.22 -7.42 1.83
CA LEU A 117 1.68 -8.77 1.52
C LEU A 117 3.18 -8.77 1.22
N LEU A 118 3.68 -7.80 0.46
CA LEU A 118 5.10 -7.65 0.18
C LEU A 118 5.91 -7.50 1.47
N SER A 119 5.44 -6.69 2.43
CA SER A 119 6.01 -6.56 3.77
C SER A 119 6.12 -7.92 4.48
N ALA A 120 5.03 -8.69 4.47
CA ALA A 120 4.98 -10.00 5.11
C ALA A 120 5.95 -11.01 4.46
N PHE A 121 5.96 -11.07 3.13
CA PHE A 121 6.84 -11.98 2.37
C PHE A 121 8.31 -11.59 2.49
N TRP A 122 8.65 -10.31 2.40
CA TRP A 122 10.02 -9.83 2.48
C TRP A 122 10.63 -10.07 3.86
N GLN A 123 9.94 -9.64 4.92
CA GLN A 123 10.43 -9.78 6.28
C GLN A 123 10.46 -11.25 6.76
N SER A 124 9.77 -12.17 6.10
CA SER A 124 9.89 -13.60 6.42
C SER A 124 11.30 -14.15 6.12
N ARG A 125 11.99 -13.59 5.12
CA ARG A 125 13.38 -13.97 4.78
C ARG A 125 14.40 -13.51 5.82
N ALA A 126 14.32 -12.24 6.22
CA ALA A 126 15.28 -11.65 7.16
C ALA A 126 15.34 -12.42 8.50
N PHE A 127 14.19 -12.92 8.95
CA PHE A 127 14.10 -13.73 10.16
C PHE A 127 14.73 -15.12 9.96
N SER A 128 14.45 -15.79 8.83
CA SER A 128 15.01 -17.11 8.53
C SER A 128 16.54 -17.12 8.36
N SER A 129 17.12 -16.03 7.86
CA SER A 129 18.59 -15.90 7.73
C SER A 129 19.27 -15.65 9.08
N GLN A 130 18.67 -14.81 9.95
CA GLN A 130 19.21 -14.55 11.29
C GLN A 130 19.13 -15.79 12.20
N ASP A 131 18.03 -16.54 12.17
CA ASP A 131 17.89 -17.77 12.94
C ASP A 131 18.90 -18.85 12.51
N ALA A 132 19.24 -18.88 11.21
CA ALA A 132 20.24 -19.81 10.68
C ALA A 132 21.68 -19.45 11.10
N GLU A 133 22.00 -18.16 11.23
CA GLU A 133 23.29 -17.70 11.77
C GLU A 133 23.40 -17.96 13.28
N MET A 134 22.35 -17.66 14.06
CA MET A 134 22.35 -17.90 15.51
C MET A 134 22.47 -19.38 15.89
N ARG A 135 21.99 -20.30 15.04
CA ARG A 135 22.15 -21.76 15.27
C ARG A 135 23.54 -22.29 14.90
N ARG A 136 24.36 -21.49 14.21
CA ARG A 136 25.73 -21.85 13.81
C ARG A 136 26.79 -21.25 14.74
N ALA A 137 26.41 -20.28 15.57
CA ALA A 137 27.22 -19.72 16.64
C ALA A 137 27.04 -20.53 17.93
#